data_AF-A0A3G9G4U3-F1
#
_entry.id   AF-A0A3G9G4U3-F1
#
_cell.length_a   1.000
_cell.length_b   1.000
_cell.length_c   1.000
_cell.angle_alpha   90.00
_cell.angle_beta   90.00
_cell.angle_gamma   90.00
#
_symmetry.space_group_name_H-M   'P 1'
#
loop_
_entity.id
_entity.type
_entity.pdbx_description
1 polymer ?
#
loop_
_entity_poly.entity_id
_entity_poly.type
_entity_poly.pdbx_seq_one_letter_code
_entity_poly.pdbx_strand_id
1 'polypeptide(L)' 'MTRLRFEWDDAKALSNKRKHGISFALATRVFLDPDVLTKLDRITDY' A
#
# COMPACT_ATOMS: atom_id res chain seq x y z
N MET A 1 2.06 -20.16 -6.61
CA MET A 1 1.56 -18.79 -6.33
C MET A 1 2.12 -18.29 -5.02
N THR A 2 2.95 -17.26 -5.04
CA THR A 2 3.45 -16.59 -3.84
C THR A 2 2.33 -15.71 -3.26
N ARG A 3 1.94 -15.93 -2.01
CA ARG A 3 0.87 -15.16 -1.35
C ARG A 3 1.46 -13.87 -0.77
N LEU A 4 1.08 -12.71 -1.31
CA LEU A 4 1.45 -11.41 -0.74
C LEU A 4 0.88 -11.29 0.67
N ARG A 5 1.74 -10.95 1.64
CA ARG A 5 1.36 -10.69 3.02
C ARG A 5 1.61 -9.22 3.32
N PHE A 6 0.60 -8.55 3.83
CA PHE A 6 0.67 -7.17 4.27
C PHE A 6 0.39 -7.11 5.76
N GLU A 7 1.15 -6.29 6.47
CA GLU A 7 0.98 -6.03 7.88
C GLU A 7 1.11 -4.54 8.15
N TRP A 8 0.44 -4.10 9.20
CA TRP A 8 0.51 -2.74 9.71
C TRP A 8 0.05 -2.73 11.15
N ASP A 9 0.47 -1.70 11.87
CA ASP A 9 -0.08 -1.37 13.18
C ASP A 9 -1.52 -0.84 13.05
N ASP A 10 -2.39 -1.25 13.98
CA ASP A 10 -3.81 -0.89 13.97
C ASP A 10 -4.06 0.60 14.20
N ALA A 11 -3.26 1.24 15.07
CA ALA A 11 -3.37 2.68 15.30
C ALA A 11 -2.96 3.47 14.06
N LYS A 12 -1.93 3.01 13.34
CA LYS A 12 -1.54 3.56 12.03
C LYS A 12 -2.64 3.36 10.99
N ALA A 13 -3.26 2.18 10.92
CA ALA A 13 -4.34 1.92 9.97
C ALA A 13 -5.54 2.85 10.20
N LEU A 14 -5.94 3.04 11.46
CA LEU A 14 -7.03 3.94 11.83
C LEU A 14 -6.69 5.40 11.49
N SER A 15 -5.48 5.85 11.85
CA SER A 15 -5.00 7.19 11.54
C SER A 15 -4.92 7.44 10.04
N ASN A 16 -4.41 6.48 9.26
CA ASN A 16 -4.34 6.56 7.81
C ASN A 16 -5.72 6.64 7.17
N LYS A 17 -6.66 5.79 7.62
CA LYS A 17 -8.04 5.81 7.13
C LYS A 17 -8.71 7.16 7.40
N ARG A 18 -8.50 7.75 8.58
CA ARG A 18 -9.02 9.09 8.90
C ARG A 18 -8.39 10.18 8.02
N LYS A 19 -7.09 10.09 7.77
CA LYS A 19 -6.34 11.09 6.97
C LYS A 19 -6.66 11.03 5.47
N HIS A 20 -6.80 9.83 4.92
CA HIS A 20 -6.86 9.61 3.46
C HIS A 20 -8.21 9.04 2.97
N GLY A 21 -9.13 8.69 3.88
CA GLY A 21 -10.42 8.10 3.54
C GLY A 21 -10.36 6.63 3.09
N ILE A 22 -9.16 6.06 2.93
CA ILE A 22 -8.94 4.71 2.39
C ILE A 22 -8.16 3.87 3.41
N SER A 23 -8.66 2.66 3.69
CA SER A 23 -7.97 1.68 4.54
C SER A 23 -6.86 0.95 3.79
N PHE A 24 -5.79 0.55 4.48
CA PHE A 24 -4.72 -0.25 3.88
C PHE A 24 -5.22 -1.55 3.24
N ALA A 25 -6.16 -2.26 3.88
CA ALA A 25 -6.76 -3.47 3.30
C ALA A 25 -7.47 -3.26 1.96
N LEU A 26 -7.97 -2.05 1.69
CA LEU A 26 -8.54 -1.69 0.40
C LEU A 26 -7.44 -1.30 -0.58
N ALA A 27 -6.47 -0.48 -0.12
CA ALA A 27 -5.35 -0.02 -0.93
C ALA A 27 -4.47 -1.17 -1.46
N THR A 28 -4.30 -2.25 -0.69
CA THR A 28 -3.50 -3.42 -1.13
C THR A 28 -4.08 -4.14 -2.34
N ARG A 29 -5.35 -3.89 -2.71
CA ARG A 29 -5.92 -4.46 -3.94
C ARG A 29 -5.22 -3.97 -5.21
N VAL A 30 -4.52 -2.84 -5.17
CA VAL A 30 -3.72 -2.35 -6.30
C VAL A 30 -2.67 -3.37 -6.74
N PHE A 31 -2.15 -4.19 -5.82
CA PHE A 31 -1.16 -5.23 -6.13
C PHE A 31 -1.76 -6.49 -6.77
N LEU A 32 -3.09 -6.57 -6.84
CA LEU A 32 -3.81 -7.65 -7.50
C LEU A 32 -4.27 -7.27 -8.91
N ASP A 33 -4.09 -6.01 -9.30
CA ASP A 33 -4.45 -5.52 -10.62
C ASP A 33 -3.48 -6.07 -11.68
N PRO A 34 -3.96 -6.83 -12.68
CA PRO A 34 -3.12 -7.35 -13.77
C PRO A 34 -2.44 -6.25 -14.59
N ASP A 35 -3.04 -5.06 -14.63
CA ASP A 35 -2.56 -3.91 -15.40
C ASP A 35 -1.81 -2.88 -14.51
N VAL A 36 -1.39 -3.30 -13.31
CA VAL A 36 -0.66 -2.41 -12.40
C VAL A 36 0.62 -1.85 -13.05
N LEU A 37 0.72 -0.53 -13.07
CA LEU A 37 1.90 0.17 -13.56
C LEU A 37 2.85 0.41 -12.39
N THR A 38 4.09 -0.05 -12.51
CA THR A 38 5.16 0.20 -11.53
C THR A 38 6.24 1.08 -12.16
N LYS A 39 6.77 2.02 -11.37
CA LYS A 39 7.89 2.87 -11.77
C LYS A 39 8.91 2.85 -10.65
N LEU A 40 10.17 2.56 -10.99
CA LEU A 40 11.26 2.70 -10.04
C LEU A 40 11.42 4.20 -9.73
N ASP A 41 11.26 4.54 -8.45
CA ASP A 41 11.59 5.89 -7.99
C ASP A 41 13.11 6.07 -7.91
N ARG A 42 13.62 7.24 -8.33
CA ARG A 42 15.06 7.52 -8.26
C ARG A 42 15.37 8.02 -6.86
N ILE A 43 16.06 7.22 -6.07
CA ILE A 43 16.67 7.70 -4.83
C ILE A 43 17.84 8.61 -5.23
N THR A 44 17.76 9.87 -4.86
CA THR A 44 18.88 10.82 -4.90
C THR A 44 19.41 10.92 -3.48
N ASP A 45 20.68 10.57 -3.26
CA ASP A 45 21.34 10.81 -1.98
C ASP A 45 21.24 12.30 -1.64
N TYR A 46 20.93 12.59 -0.37
CA TYR A 46 20.77 13.93 0.23
C TYR A 46 22.05 14.37 0.94
#